data_AF-A0A117LYH5-F1
#
_entry.id   AF-A0A117LYH5-F1
#
_cell.length_a   1.000
_cell.length_b   1.000
_cell.length_c   1.000
_cell.angle_alpha   90.00
_cell.angle_beta   90.00
_cell.angle_gamma   90.00
#
_symmetry.space_group_name_H-M   'P 1'
#
loop_
_entity.id
_entity.type
_entity.pdbx_description
1 polymer ?
#
loop_
_entity_poly.entity_id
_entity_poly.type
_entity_poly.pdbx_seq_one_letter_code
_entity_poly.pdbx_strand_id
1 'polypeptide(L)'
;MAQQEEVFKKLVSHCKEYGYVFPSSEIYDGLAAVYDYGQMGVELKNNIKKYWWDSMVLLHENVVGIDSAIFMHPTIWKASGHVDAFNDPLIDNKDSKKRYRADVLIEEHLAKYDEKIEKEVQKAARRFGESF
;
A
#
# COMPACT_ATOMS: atom_id res chain seq x y z
N MET A 1 16.67 4.26 -4.09
CA MET A 1 15.64 3.34 -4.63
C MET A 1 16.15 1.90 -4.77
N ALA A 2 17.22 1.61 -5.54
CA ALA A 2 17.70 0.23 -5.75
C ALA A 2 17.97 -0.58 -4.47
N GLN A 3 18.55 0.06 -3.43
CA GLN A 3 18.84 -0.63 -2.16
C GLN A 3 17.59 -0.94 -1.34
N GLN A 4 16.56 -0.09 -1.37
CA GLN A 4 15.28 -0.36 -0.73
C GLN A 4 14.55 -1.51 -1.43
N GLU A 5 14.63 -1.58 -2.76
CA GLU A 5 14.03 -2.67 -3.54
C GLU A 5 14.69 -4.02 -3.21
N GLU A 6 16.00 -4.05 -3.03
CA GLU A 6 16.73 -5.25 -2.62
C GLU A 6 16.34 -5.71 -1.20
N VAL A 7 16.19 -4.78 -0.26
CA VAL A 7 15.70 -5.08 1.09
C VAL A 7 14.28 -5.63 1.04
N PHE A 8 13.41 -5.06 0.22
CA PHE A 8 12.03 -5.52 0.09
C PHE A 8 11.94 -6.94 -0.48
N LYS A 9 12.78 -7.27 -1.48
CA LYS A 9 12.88 -8.63 -2.01
C LYS A 9 13.31 -9.63 -0.94
N LYS A 10 14.30 -9.27 -0.11
CA LYS A 10 14.74 -10.10 1.03
C LYS A 10 13.61 -10.27 2.07
N LEU A 11 12.88 -9.20 2.36
CA LEU A 11 11.75 -9.24 3.29
C LEU A 11 10.63 -10.16 2.79
N VAL A 12 10.22 -10.02 1.53
CA VAL A 12 9.18 -10.88 0.92
C VAL A 12 9.61 -12.35 0.96
N SER A 13 10.87 -12.65 0.64
CA SER A 13 11.42 -14.01 0.73
C SER A 13 11.35 -14.55 2.16
N HIS A 14 11.77 -13.76 3.15
CA HIS A 14 11.70 -14.13 4.55
C HIS A 14 10.25 -14.37 5.02
N CYS A 15 9.32 -13.50 4.64
CA CYS A 15 7.91 -13.68 4.99
C CYS A 15 7.34 -14.99 4.45
N LYS A 16 7.72 -15.38 3.22
CA LYS A 16 7.29 -16.64 2.61
C LYS A 16 7.96 -17.85 3.27
N GLU A 17 9.27 -17.80 3.48
CA GLU A 17 10.06 -18.91 4.03
C GLU A 17 9.69 -19.24 5.48
N TYR A 18 9.40 -18.22 6.29
CA TYR A 18 9.14 -18.39 7.73
C TYR A 18 7.63 -18.38 8.09
N GLY A 19 6.75 -18.43 7.10
CA GLY A 19 5.31 -18.61 7.34
C GLY A 19 4.60 -17.37 7.88
N TYR A 20 4.93 -16.19 7.36
CA TYR A 20 4.22 -14.95 7.65
C TYR A 20 3.10 -14.67 6.64
N VAL A 21 3.44 -14.46 5.37
CA VAL A 21 2.48 -14.03 4.35
C VAL A 21 2.75 -14.76 3.03
N PHE A 22 1.68 -15.25 2.41
CA PHE A 22 1.71 -15.96 1.14
C PHE A 22 0.76 -15.29 0.14
N PRO A 23 1.11 -15.25 -1.17
CA PRO A 23 0.13 -14.95 -2.21
C PRO A 23 -1.05 -15.93 -2.09
N SER A 24 -2.27 -15.41 -2.03
CA SER A 24 -3.43 -16.29 -1.89
C SER A 24 -3.63 -17.10 -3.17
N SER A 25 -4.05 -18.36 -3.02
CA SER A 25 -4.25 -19.30 -4.15
C SER A 25 -2.99 -19.51 -4.99
N GLU A 26 -1.80 -19.47 -4.39
CA GLU A 26 -0.50 -19.56 -5.09
C GLU A 26 -0.38 -20.78 -6.04
N ILE A 27 -0.93 -21.93 -5.66
CA ILE A 27 -0.91 -23.15 -6.50
C ILE A 27 -1.81 -23.06 -7.74
N TYR A 28 -2.62 -22.00 -7.85
CA TYR A 28 -3.54 -21.70 -8.95
C TYR A 28 -3.21 -20.33 -9.57
N ASP A 29 -1.92 -20.03 -9.75
CA ASP A 29 -1.37 -18.78 -10.30
C ASP A 29 -1.56 -17.52 -9.43
N GLY A 30 -2.21 -17.66 -8.27
CA GLY A 30 -2.42 -16.60 -7.31
C GLY A 30 -3.54 -15.63 -7.68
N LEU A 31 -4.04 -14.91 -6.67
CA LEU A 31 -5.00 -13.82 -6.85
C LEU A 31 -4.35 -12.49 -6.52
N ALA A 32 -4.28 -11.58 -7.50
CA ALA A 32 -3.66 -10.28 -7.33
C ALA A 32 -4.26 -9.51 -6.15
N ALA A 33 -3.38 -8.92 -5.33
CA ALA A 33 -3.72 -8.15 -4.13
C ALA A 33 -4.45 -8.94 -3.01
N VAL A 34 -4.48 -10.27 -3.05
CA VAL A 34 -5.03 -11.11 -2.00
C VAL A 34 -3.94 -12.01 -1.41
N TYR A 35 -3.89 -12.12 -0.09
CA TYR A 35 -2.82 -12.79 0.64
C TYR A 35 -3.35 -13.59 1.82
N ASP A 36 -2.70 -14.71 2.09
CA ASP A 36 -2.99 -15.58 3.22
C ASP A 36 -1.90 -15.45 4.29
N TYR A 37 -2.31 -15.41 5.56
CA TYR A 37 -1.39 -15.35 6.70
C TYR A 37 -1.04 -16.77 7.16
N GLY A 38 0.25 -17.09 7.21
CA GLY A 38 0.76 -18.35 7.75
C GLY A 38 0.79 -18.38 9.27
N GLN A 39 1.39 -19.43 9.84
CA GLN A 39 1.42 -19.64 11.30
C GLN A 39 2.07 -18.48 12.08
N MET A 40 3.17 -17.90 11.60
CA MET A 40 3.81 -16.76 12.27
C MET A 40 3.07 -15.46 11.97
N GLY A 41 2.49 -15.35 10.77
CA GLY A 41 1.77 -14.17 10.34
C GLY A 41 0.46 -13.97 11.09
N VAL A 42 -0.28 -15.05 11.37
CA VAL A 42 -1.53 -14.98 12.13
C VAL A 42 -1.26 -14.57 13.58
N GLU A 43 -0.23 -15.12 14.23
CA GLU A 43 0.18 -14.73 15.58
C GLU A 43 0.62 -13.27 15.64
N LEU A 44 1.47 -12.83 14.71
CA LEU A 44 1.88 -11.43 14.63
C LEU A 44 0.68 -10.50 14.43
N LYS A 45 -0.22 -10.82 13.49
CA LYS A 45 -1.42 -10.03 13.23
C LYS A 45 -2.32 -9.95 14.47
N ASN A 46 -2.52 -11.07 15.17
CA ASN A 46 -3.36 -11.12 16.36
C ASN A 46 -2.73 -10.31 17.52
N ASN A 47 -1.42 -10.40 17.71
CA ASN A 47 -0.70 -9.62 18.72
C ASN A 47 -0.80 -8.11 18.46
N ILE A 48 -0.65 -7.68 17.21
CA ILE A 48 -0.82 -6.26 16.84
C ILE A 48 -2.26 -5.81 17.07
N LYS A 49 -3.25 -6.59 16.63
CA LYS A 49 -4.68 -6.30 16.86
C LYS A 49 -4.99 -6.17 18.35
N LYS A 50 -4.50 -7.09 19.17
CA LYS A 50 -4.67 -7.07 20.63
C LYS A 50 -4.04 -5.83 21.24
N TYR A 51 -2.79 -5.54 20.91
CA TYR A 51 -2.11 -4.35 21.42
C TYR A 51 -2.84 -3.06 21.05
N TRP A 52 -3.33 -2.97 19.80
CA TRP A 52 -4.10 -1.82 19.35
C TRP A 52 -5.44 -1.70 20.09
N TRP A 53 -6.15 -2.81 20.27
CA TRP A 53 -7.42 -2.83 21.03
C TRP A 53 -7.21 -2.41 22.48
N ASP A 54 -6.23 -3.01 23.16
CA ASP A 54 -5.92 -2.70 24.54
C ASP A 54 -5.54 -1.21 24.67
N SER A 55 -4.71 -0.69 23.76
CA SER A 55 -4.26 0.70 23.81
C SER A 55 -5.35 1.72 23.47
N MET A 56 -6.22 1.46 22.47
CA MET A 56 -7.22 2.43 22.02
C MET A 56 -8.56 2.32 22.75
N VAL A 57 -8.97 1.11 23.13
CA VAL A 57 -10.31 0.87 23.70
C VAL A 57 -10.25 0.77 25.22
N LEU A 58 -9.26 0.06 25.79
CA LEU A 58 -9.24 -0.19 27.24
C LEU A 58 -8.58 0.95 28.03
N LEU A 59 -7.67 1.71 27.42
CA LEU A 59 -6.99 2.84 28.08
C LEU A 59 -7.68 4.19 27.88
N HIS A 60 -8.77 4.25 27.10
CA HIS A 60 -9.49 5.49 26.82
C HIS A 60 -10.95 5.39 27.31
N GLU A 61 -11.39 6.37 28.09
CA GLU A 61 -12.75 6.38 28.66
C GLU A 61 -13.84 6.66 27.60
N ASN A 62 -13.47 7.21 26.45
CA ASN A 62 -14.38 7.68 25.41
C ASN A 62 -14.36 6.85 24.12
N VAL A 63 -13.77 5.66 24.15
CA VAL A 63 -13.73 4.74 23.00
C VAL A 63 -14.44 3.45 23.37
N VAL A 64 -15.40 3.03 22.55
CA VAL A 64 -16.20 1.81 22.79
C VAL A 64 -16.00 0.80 21.67
N GLY A 65 -15.82 -0.45 22.05
CA GLY A 65 -15.69 -1.56 21.11
C GLY A 65 -17.04 -1.97 20.51
N ILE A 66 -17.10 -2.11 19.20
CA ILE A 66 -18.25 -2.63 18.44
C ILE A 66 -17.76 -3.64 17.39
N ASP A 67 -18.63 -4.59 17.03
CA ASP A 67 -18.41 -5.51 15.92
C ASP A 67 -19.63 -5.49 14.99
N SER A 68 -19.43 -5.04 13.75
CA SER A 68 -20.50 -4.81 12.78
C SER A 68 -20.39 -5.75 11.58
N ALA A 69 -21.53 -6.12 10.99
CA ALA A 69 -21.55 -6.95 9.80
C ALA A 69 -20.89 -6.28 8.59
N ILE A 70 -20.21 -7.08 7.75
CA ILE A 70 -19.57 -6.63 6.50
C ILE A 70 -20.63 -6.27 5.45
N PHE A 71 -21.69 -7.07 5.33
CA PHE A 71 -22.79 -6.78 4.41
C PHE A 71 -23.72 -5.73 5.02
N MET A 72 -23.88 -4.61 4.30
CA MET A 72 -24.67 -3.46 4.73
C MET A 72 -25.70 -3.06 3.68
N HIS A 73 -26.81 -2.46 4.13
CA HIS A 73 -27.86 -1.98 3.23
C HIS A 73 -27.34 -0.85 2.30
N PRO A 74 -27.64 -0.86 0.99
CA PRO A 74 -27.07 0.07 0.00
C PRO A 74 -27.20 1.56 0.35
N THR A 75 -28.30 1.96 0.99
CA THR A 75 -28.54 3.34 1.42
C THR A 75 -27.44 3.88 2.35
N ILE A 76 -26.76 3.03 3.12
CA ILE A 76 -25.64 3.43 3.99
C ILE A 76 -24.47 3.95 3.16
N TRP A 77 -24.12 3.25 2.07
CA TRP A 77 -23.05 3.66 1.17
C TRP A 77 -23.38 4.94 0.40
N LYS A 78 -24.65 5.15 0.09
CA LYS A 78 -25.11 6.40 -0.54
C LYS A 78 -25.07 7.57 0.44
N ALA A 79 -25.60 7.39 1.66
CA ALA A 79 -25.63 8.43 2.68
C ALA A 79 -24.22 8.85 3.13
N SER A 80 -23.28 7.91 3.18
CA SER A 80 -21.87 8.20 3.49
C SER A 80 -21.07 8.77 2.30
N GLY A 81 -21.66 8.86 1.10
CA GLY A 81 -21.02 9.38 -0.11
C GLY A 81 -20.10 8.41 -0.85
N HIS A 82 -19.88 7.19 -0.33
CA HIS A 82 -18.99 6.20 -0.95
C HIS A 82 -19.40 5.85 -2.38
N VAL A 83 -20.70 5.78 -2.67
CA VAL A 83 -21.21 5.48 -4.02
C VAL A 83 -20.75 6.51 -5.05
N ASP A 84 -20.64 7.78 -4.67
CA ASP A 84 -20.33 8.86 -5.61
C ASP A 84 -18.83 9.21 -5.64
N ALA A 85 -18.13 9.06 -4.50
CA ALA A 85 -16.78 9.59 -4.32
C ALA A 85 -15.68 8.52 -4.20
N PHE A 86 -16.01 7.26 -3.89
CA PHE A 86 -14.99 6.22 -3.69
C PHE A 86 -14.61 5.55 -5.01
N ASN A 87 -13.97 6.32 -5.90
CA ASN A 87 -13.45 5.86 -7.18
C ASN A 87 -12.09 6.48 -7.48
N ASP A 88 -11.24 5.73 -8.19
CA ASP A 88 -9.97 6.21 -8.72
C ASP A 88 -10.10 6.49 -10.23
N PRO A 89 -9.50 7.58 -10.76
CA PRO A 89 -9.50 7.85 -12.19
C PRO A 89 -8.63 6.83 -12.94
N LEU A 90 -9.24 6.15 -13.93
CA LEU A 90 -8.59 5.10 -14.70
C LEU A 90 -8.50 5.50 -16.19
N ILE A 91 -7.36 5.16 -16.82
CA ILE A 91 -7.09 5.37 -18.24
C ILE A 91 -6.89 4.00 -18.91
N ASP A 92 -7.56 3.79 -20.04
CA ASP A 92 -7.47 2.57 -20.83
C ASP A 92 -6.56 2.77 -22.05
N ASN A 93 -5.56 1.89 -22.20
CA ASN A 93 -4.79 1.80 -23.42
C ASN A 93 -5.49 0.84 -24.40
N LYS A 94 -5.97 1.36 -25.53
CA LYS A 94 -6.75 0.58 -26.52
C LYS A 94 -5.93 -0.49 -27.24
N ASP A 95 -4.62 -0.31 -27.36
CA ASP A 95 -3.75 -1.25 -28.07
C ASP A 95 -3.38 -2.43 -27.17
N SER A 96 -3.01 -2.15 -25.92
CA SER A 96 -2.61 -3.19 -24.95
C SER A 96 -3.78 -3.78 -24.16
N LYS A 97 -4.96 -3.14 -24.22
CA LYS A 97 -6.16 -3.45 -23.41
C LYS A 97 -5.88 -3.44 -21.90
N LYS A 98 -4.84 -2.72 -21.46
CA LYS A 98 -4.51 -2.54 -20.05
C LYS A 98 -5.11 -1.25 -19.52
N ARG A 99 -5.48 -1.29 -18.25
CA ARG A 99 -6.01 -0.16 -17.50
C ARG A 99 -4.97 0.33 -16.49
N TYR A 100 -4.83 1.64 -16.38
CA TYR A 100 -3.85 2.29 -15.53
C TYR A 100 -4.53 3.33 -14.65
N ARG A 101 -4.01 3.49 -13.44
CA ARG A 101 -4.36 4.57 -12.53
C ARG A 101 -3.73 5.87 -13.01
N ALA A 102 -4.56 6.88 -13.27
CA ALA A 102 -4.11 8.13 -13.88
C ALA A 102 -3.13 8.91 -12.98
N ASP A 103 -3.41 8.92 -11.68
CA ASP A 103 -2.57 9.53 -10.65
C ASP A 103 -1.19 8.87 -10.61
N VAL A 104 -1.12 7.54 -10.59
CA VAL A 104 0.16 6.81 -10.61
C VAL A 104 1.00 7.17 -11.84
N LEU A 105 0.39 7.23 -13.03
CA LEU A 105 1.11 7.61 -14.24
C LEU A 105 1.70 9.02 -14.17
N ILE A 106 0.95 9.97 -13.58
CA ILE A 106 1.40 11.35 -13.41
C ILE A 106 2.52 11.41 -12.38
N GLU A 107 2.36 10.75 -11.23
CA GLU A 107 3.38 10.69 -10.16
C GLU A 107 4.68 10.09 -10.67
N GLU A 108 4.63 8.97 -11.40
CA GLU A 108 5.82 8.36 -12.02
C GLU A 108 6.49 9.29 -13.05
N HIS A 109 5.70 10.09 -13.75
CA HIS A 109 6.24 11.06 -14.71
C HIS A 109 6.92 12.24 -14.01
N LEU A 110 6.30 12.78 -12.95
CA LEU A 110 6.87 13.84 -12.13
C LEU A 110 8.15 13.39 -11.44
N ALA A 111 8.18 12.18 -10.88
CA ALA A 111 9.38 11.62 -10.25
C ALA A 111 10.58 11.58 -11.22
N LYS A 112 10.35 11.31 -12.52
CA LYS A 112 11.41 11.36 -13.54
C LYS A 112 11.93 12.76 -13.79
N TYR A 113 11.09 13.78 -13.64
CA TYR A 113 11.55 15.17 -13.72
C TYR A 113 12.33 15.55 -12.47
N ASP A 114 11.87 15.17 -11.30
CA ASP A 114 12.57 15.42 -10.03
C ASP A 114 13.97 14.80 -10.05
N GLU A 115 14.11 13.55 -10.49
CA GLU A 115 15.43 12.91 -10.64
C GLU A 115 16.37 13.67 -11.60
N LYS A 116 15.84 14.27 -12.66
CA LYS A 116 16.63 15.06 -13.61
C LYS A 116 17.07 16.38 -12.98
N ILE A 117 16.15 17.07 -12.32
CA ILE A 117 16.41 18.31 -11.61
C ILE A 117 17.50 18.08 -10.55
N GLU A 118 17.35 17.01 -9.75
CA GLU A 118 18.28 16.68 -8.67
C GLU A 118 19.69 16.39 -9.20
N LYS A 119 19.81 15.69 -10.34
CA LYS A 119 21.10 15.47 -11.02
C LYS A 119 21.74 16.78 -11.48
N GLU A 120 20.96 17.72 -12.01
CA GLU A 120 21.48 19.03 -12.43
C GLU A 120 21.89 19.89 -11.23
N VAL A 121 21.10 19.90 -10.15
CA VAL A 121 21.45 20.56 -8.88
C VAL A 121 22.76 19.99 -8.33
N GLN A 122 22.93 18.67 -8.31
CA GLN A 122 24.18 18.04 -7.86
C GLN A 122 25.38 18.40 -8.75
N LYS A 123 25.20 18.48 -10.07
CA LYS A 123 26.26 18.95 -10.98
C LYS A 123 26.62 20.41 -10.73
N ALA A 124 25.62 21.27 -10.52
CA ALA A 124 25.82 22.68 -10.24
C ALA A 124 26.54 22.88 -8.89
N ALA A 125 26.12 22.18 -7.83
CA ALA A 125 26.80 22.18 -6.54
C ALA A 125 28.27 21.76 -6.66
N ARG A 126 28.58 20.74 -7.47
CA ARG A 126 29.98 20.35 -7.76
C ARG A 126 30.76 21.38 -8.56
N ARG A 127 30.10 22.10 -9.46
CA ARG A 127 30.74 23.08 -10.36
C ARG A 127 31.00 24.42 -9.69
N PHE A 128 30.09 24.85 -8.81
CA PHE A 128 30.12 26.18 -8.20
C PHE A 128 30.51 26.15 -6.71
N GLY A 129 30.54 24.97 -6.06
CA GLY A 129 31.07 24.83 -4.69
C GLY A 129 30.35 25.75 -3.70
N GLU A 130 31.11 26.57 -2.97
CA GLU A 130 30.56 27.54 -2.00
C GLU A 130 29.84 28.75 -2.64
N SER A 131 29.96 28.91 -3.96
CA SER A 131 29.24 29.95 -4.72
C SER A 131 27.91 29.47 -5.30
N PHE A 132 27.57 28.18 -5.08
CA PHE A 132 26.28 27.62 -5.46
C PHE A 132 25.15 28.08 -4.53
#